data_AF-A0A081DGE2-F1
#
_entry.id   AF-A0A081DGE2-F1
#
_cell.length_a   1.000
_cell.length_b   1.000
_cell.length_c   1.000
_cell.angle_alpha   90.00
_cell.angle_beta   90.00
_cell.angle_gamma   90.00
#
_symmetry.space_group_name_H-M   'P 1'
#
loop_
_entity.id
_entity.type
_entity.pdbx_description
1 polymer ?
#
loop_
_entity_poly.entity_id
_entity_poly.type
_entity_poly.pdbx_seq_one_letter_code
_entity_poly.pdbx_strand_id
1 'polypeptide(L)' 'MPENMVYQLWSLTLDPLTPTSLGTLPIEKESYNELLRIDNAYDTQAFGITLEEAGGADAPTLERLYTLGVIDKG' A
#
# COMPACT_ATOMS: atom_id res chain seq x y z
N MET A 1 2.15 -15.81 -1.87
CA MET A 1 3.20 -14.93 -1.35
C MET A 1 4.47 -15.74 -1.16
N PRO A 2 5.66 -15.24 -1.58
CA PRO A 2 6.93 -15.85 -1.16
C PRO A 2 6.95 -15.96 0.37
N GLU A 3 7.57 -17.02 0.90
CA GLU A 3 7.79 -17.12 2.34
C GLU A 3 8.58 -15.89 2.78
N ASN A 4 8.06 -15.14 3.77
CA ASN A 4 8.66 -13.91 4.34
C ASN A 4 8.44 -12.57 3.60
N MET A 5 7.42 -12.45 2.74
CA MET A 5 7.00 -11.15 2.19
C MET A 5 5.69 -10.67 2.84
N VAL A 6 5.31 -9.40 2.70
CA VAL A 6 4.02 -8.83 3.11
C VAL A 6 3.59 -7.75 2.13
N TYR A 7 2.30 -7.55 1.94
CA TYR A 7 1.80 -6.37 1.22
C TYR A 7 1.82 -5.16 2.15
N GLN A 8 2.23 -4.00 1.65
CA GLN A 8 2.17 -2.74 2.38
C GLN A 8 1.38 -1.71 1.58
N LEU A 9 0.44 -1.02 2.25
CA LEU A 9 -0.38 0.02 1.65
C LEU A 9 0.22 1.40 1.93
N TRP A 10 0.11 2.28 0.94
CA TRP A 10 0.67 3.63 0.96
C TRP A 10 -0.39 4.67 0.62
N SER A 11 -0.41 5.76 1.37
CA SER A 11 -1.00 7.04 0.95
C SER A 11 0.04 7.83 0.17
N LEU A 12 -0.29 8.28 -1.04
CA LEU A 12 0.61 9.04 -1.90
C LEU A 12 0.11 10.47 -2.10
N THR A 13 1.01 11.43 -1.88
CA THR A 13 0.98 12.76 -2.50
C THR A 13 1.79 12.68 -3.79
N LEU A 14 1.34 13.24 -4.91
CA LEU A 14 1.94 13.04 -6.24
C LEU A 14 2.95 14.12 -6.65
N ASP A 15 2.84 15.33 -6.09
CA ASP A 15 3.69 16.46 -6.48
C ASP A 15 4.16 17.27 -5.25
N PRO A 16 5.37 16.99 -4.70
CA PRO A 16 6.27 15.90 -5.09
C PRO A 16 5.76 14.53 -4.63
N LEU A 17 6.17 13.45 -5.32
CA LEU A 17 5.80 12.08 -4.95
C LEU A 17 6.30 11.75 -3.53
N THR A 18 5.38 11.70 -2.58
CA THR A 18 5.66 11.48 -1.15
C THR A 18 4.81 10.33 -0.64
N PRO A 19 5.39 9.14 -0.40
CA PRO A 19 4.69 8.01 0.16
C PRO A 19 4.63 8.10 1.69
N THR A 20 3.47 7.80 2.27
CA THR A 20 3.27 7.61 3.71
C THR A 20 2.68 6.24 3.97
N SER A 21 3.31 5.46 4.85
CA SER A 21 2.84 4.11 5.13
C SER A 21 1.49 4.12 5.84
N LEU A 22 0.56 3.29 5.36
CA LEU A 22 -0.69 2.93 6.03
C LEU A 22 -0.60 1.57 6.72
N GLY A 23 0.59 0.96 6.73
CA GLY A 23 0.85 -0.32 7.38
C GLY A 23 0.83 -1.54 6.45
N THR A 24 1.23 -2.68 7.01
CA THR A 24 1.24 -3.97 6.33
C THR A 24 -0.14 -4.63 6.38
N LEU A 25 -0.53 -5.27 5.29
CA LEU A 25 -1.82 -5.95 5.17
C LEU A 25 -1.71 -7.40 5.66
N PRO A 26 -2.63 -7.89 6.51
CA PRO A 26 -2.63 -9.27 7.00
C PRO A 26 -3.24 -10.22 5.95
N ILE A 27 -2.68 -10.25 4.74
CA ILE A 27 -3.22 -11.06 3.65
C ILE A 27 -2.59 -12.45 3.69
N GLU A 28 -3.33 -13.41 4.22
CA GLU A 28 -3.04 -14.83 4.06
C GLU A 28 -3.66 -15.38 2.76
N LYS A 29 -3.20 -16.55 2.29
CA LYS A 29 -3.66 -17.11 0.99
C LYS A 29 -5.16 -17.41 0.99
N GLU A 30 -5.72 -17.63 2.16
CA GLU A 30 -7.11 -17.99 2.39
C GLU A 30 -8.00 -16.74 2.45
N SER A 31 -7.43 -15.56 2.67
CA SER A 31 -8.13 -14.29 2.89
C SER A 31 -8.22 -13.38 1.65
N TYR A 32 -7.82 -13.85 0.46
CA TYR A 32 -7.79 -13.04 -0.76
C TYR A 32 -9.14 -12.41 -1.18
N ASN A 33 -10.27 -12.87 -0.62
CA ASN A 33 -11.60 -12.35 -0.92
C ASN A 33 -12.23 -11.55 0.24
N GLU A 34 -11.45 -11.21 1.27
CA GLU A 34 -11.93 -10.44 2.41
C GLU A 34 -11.84 -8.94 2.16
N LEU A 35 -12.86 -8.21 2.63
CA LEU A 35 -12.83 -6.75 2.63
C LEU A 35 -12.03 -6.27 3.85
N LEU A 36 -10.94 -5.57 3.60
CA LEU A 36 -10.13 -4.93 4.64
C LEU A 36 -10.60 -3.49 4.84
N ARG A 37 -10.86 -3.12 6.09
CA ARG A 37 -11.09 -1.73 6.49
C ARG A 37 -9.78 -1.17 7.05
N ILE A 38 -9.32 -0.07 6.48
CA ILE A 38 -8.10 0.62 6.88
C ILE A 38 -8.45 2.06 7.19
N ASP A 39 -8.08 2.51 8.38
CA ASP A 39 -8.23 3.91 8.76
C ASP A 39 -7.13 4.74 8.08
N ASN A 40 -7.53 5.82 7.41
CA ASN A 40 -6.62 6.71 6.71
C ASN A 40 -6.81 8.14 7.22
N ALA A 41 -5.79 8.66 7.90
CA ALA A 41 -5.76 10.01 8.43
C ALA A 41 -5.09 11.03 7.50
N TYR A 42 -4.61 10.60 6.32
CA TYR A 42 -3.85 11.44 5.40
C TYR A 42 -4.74 11.96 4.25
N ASP A 43 -4.41 13.14 3.71
CA ASP A 43 -5.03 13.63 2.47
C ASP A 43 -4.41 12.93 1.26
N THR A 44 -4.91 11.72 0.99
CA THR A 44 -4.39 10.86 -0.06
C THR A 44 -4.82 11.34 -1.44
N GLN A 45 -3.87 11.50 -2.36
CA GLN A 45 -4.14 11.78 -3.78
C GLN A 45 -4.16 10.49 -4.61
N ALA A 46 -3.36 9.49 -4.22
CA ALA A 46 -3.39 8.14 -4.77
C ALA A 46 -3.00 7.09 -3.74
N PHE A 47 -3.46 5.86 -3.93
CA PHE A 47 -2.97 4.72 -3.15
C PHE A 47 -1.95 3.90 -3.94
N GLY A 48 -0.95 3.36 -3.24
CA GLY A 48 -0.01 2.39 -3.79
C GLY A 48 0.06 1.15 -2.90
N ILE A 49 0.27 -0.02 -3.50
CA ILE A 49 0.54 -1.28 -2.78
C ILE A 49 1.86 -1.83 -3.30
N THR A 50 2.78 -2.13 -2.38
CA THR A 50 4.04 -2.83 -2.66
C THR A 50 4.06 -4.19 -1.97
N LEU A 51 4.97 -5.06 -2.40
CA LEU A 51 5.30 -6.31 -1.73
C LEU A 51 6.69 -6.15 -1.12
N GLU A 52 6.77 -6.12 0.20
CA GLU A 52 7.98 -5.85 0.98
C GLU A 52 8.37 -7.07 1.82
N GLU A 53 9.58 -7.05 2.41
CA GLU A 53 9.97 -8.06 3.40
C GLU A 53 9.09 -7.99 4.67
N ALA A 54 8.98 -9.10 5.39
CA ALA A 54 8.25 -9.15 6.65
C ALA A 54 8.76 -8.08 7.64
N GLY A 55 7.84 -7.22 8.11
CA GLY A 55 8.17 -6.02 8.88
C GLY A 55 7.86 -4.71 8.14
N GLY A 56 7.65 -4.79 6.81
CA GLY A 56 7.40 -3.63 5.96
C GLY A 56 8.68 -2.85 5.64
N ALA A 57 8.51 -1.77 4.90
CA ALA A 57 9.58 -0.86 4.52
C ALA A 57 9.28 0.57 4.99
N ASP A 58 10.34 1.36 5.19
CA ASP A 58 10.26 2.79 5.49
C ASP A 58 9.88 3.62 4.25
N ALA A 59 10.16 3.09 3.05
CA ALA A 59 9.80 3.66 1.77
C ALA A 59 9.43 2.55 0.79
N PRO A 60 8.49 2.79 -0.16
CA PRO A 60 8.05 1.77 -1.09
C PRO A 60 9.21 1.32 -1.99
N THR A 61 9.44 0.02 -2.08
CA THR A 61 10.30 -0.53 -3.13
C THR A 61 9.57 -0.43 -4.47
N LEU A 62 9.82 0.66 -5.19
CA LEU A 62 9.16 1.01 -6.46
C LEU A 62 9.42 0.01 -7.59
N GLU A 63 10.16 -1.08 -7.34
CA GLU A 63 10.41 -2.17 -8.28
C GLU A 63 9.13 -2.93 -8.66
N ARG A 64 8.03 -2.79 -7.89
CA ARG A 64 6.76 -3.48 -8.13
C ARG A 64 5.54 -2.64 -7.74
N LEU A 65 5.29 -1.54 -8.45
CA LEU A 65 4.05 -0.77 -8.30
C LEU A 65 2.90 -1.48 -9.05
N TYR A 66 1.94 -2.06 -8.32
CA TYR A 66 0.88 -2.90 -8.93
C TYR A 66 -0.40 -2.14 -9.33
N THR A 67 -0.68 -0.95 -8.79
CA THR A 67 -1.78 -0.07 -9.24
C THR A 67 -1.54 1.36 -8.76
N LEU A 68 -1.83 2.35 -9.60
CA LEU A 68 -2.00 3.76 -9.21
C LEU A 68 -3.48 4.09 -9.40
N GLY A 69 -4.23 4.23 -8.30
CA GLY A 69 -5.58 4.78 -8.33
C GLY A 69 -5.53 6.26 -7.97
N VAL A 70 -5.83 7.15 -8.90
CA VAL A 70 -5.93 8.59 -8.64
C VAL A 70 -7.33 8.91 -8.14
N ILE A 71 -7.44 9.66 -7.04
CA ILE A 71 -8.74 10.12 -6.55
C ILE A 71 -9.13 11.38 -7.34
N ASP A 72 -10.12 11.26 -8.23
CA ASP A 72 -10.72 12.42 -8.87
C ASP A 72 -11.67 13.11 -7.88
N LYS A 73 -11.29 14.28 -7.40
CA LYS A 73 -12.17 15.19 -6.67
C LYS A 73 -12.75 16.12 -7.74
N GLY A 74 -13.89 15.72 -8.33
CA GLY A 74 -14.52 16.41 -9.46
C GLY A 74 -14.74 17.91 -9.28
#